data_AF-A0AAD8KWT7-F1
#
_entry.id   AF-A0AAD8KWT7-F1
#
_cell.length_a   1.000
_cell.length_b   1.000
_cell.length_c   1.000
_cell.angle_alpha   90.00
_cell.angle_beta   90.00
_cell.angle_gamma   90.00
#
_symmetry.space_group_name_H-M   'P 1'
#
loop_
_entity.id
_entity.type
_entity.pdbx_description
1 polymer ?
#
loop_
_entity_poly.entity_id
_entity_poly.type
_entity_poly.pdbx_seq_one_letter_code
_entity_poly.pdbx_strand_id
1 'polypeptide(L)'
;MSLIKSLGASAVINVPATVTTTTHHHHCTHSFPFPSSPHHFPKLNTTVNGVSRRTITSVRTAVADVNSSDTVEKETESNKTYHFVVANAKFMLDEEEHFQEQLFERARLFKERNMEQDFWLVIEPKFLDKFPNITKRLKRPAVALVSTNGTWIKFMKLRLDRVLLESFEAASIEEALASNPANLEFEKPDKWVAPYPKYEYGWWDTFLPPTTQTQTQQV
;
A
#
# COMPACT_ATOMS: atom_id res chain seq x y z
N MET A 1 71.29 51.36 2.97
CA MET A 1 71.33 51.41 1.49
C MET A 1 69.90 51.52 0.98
N SER A 2 69.64 52.56 0.18
CA SER A 2 68.51 52.90 -0.72
C SER A 2 67.06 52.47 -0.41
N LEU A 3 66.07 53.38 -0.39
CA LEU A 3 65.40 54.02 -1.56
C LEU A 3 64.95 52.93 -2.58
N ILE A 4 63.69 52.77 -2.96
CA ILE A 4 62.81 53.74 -3.65
C ILE A 4 61.35 53.24 -3.72
N LYS A 5 60.45 54.24 -3.76
CA LYS A 5 59.04 54.25 -4.20
C LYS A 5 58.90 53.88 -5.69
N SER A 6 57.71 53.43 -6.14
CA SER A 6 57.01 53.91 -7.38
C SER A 6 55.84 52.97 -7.76
N LEU A 7 54.58 53.38 -7.62
CA LEU A 7 53.68 53.94 -8.67
C LEU A 7 53.39 53.04 -9.89
N GLY A 8 52.13 52.58 -9.98
CA GLY A 8 51.15 53.15 -10.92
C GLY A 8 51.06 52.56 -12.33
N ALA A 9 49.91 51.93 -12.64
CA ALA A 9 49.27 52.04 -13.96
C ALA A 9 47.75 51.80 -13.84
N SER A 10 46.98 52.87 -14.04
CA SER A 10 45.53 52.81 -14.31
C SER A 10 45.30 52.41 -15.76
N ALA A 11 44.35 51.51 -15.98
CA ALA A 11 43.64 51.40 -17.25
C ALA A 11 42.13 51.34 -16.96
N VAL A 12 41.48 52.48 -17.21
CA VAL A 12 40.05 52.59 -17.43
C VAL A 12 39.76 51.99 -18.81
N ILE A 13 38.62 51.33 -19.02
CA ILE A 13 37.72 51.49 -20.18
C ILE A 13 36.59 50.44 -20.09
N ASN A 14 35.41 50.98 -19.80
CA ASN A 14 34.13 50.80 -20.49
C ASN A 14 33.37 49.47 -20.41
N VAL A 15 32.26 49.53 -19.67
CA VAL A 15 31.08 48.67 -19.75
C VAL A 15 30.31 48.99 -21.04
N PRO A 16 29.75 47.97 -21.72
CA PRO A 16 28.37 48.13 -22.17
C PRO A 16 27.49 46.90 -21.91
N ALA A 17 26.29 47.22 -21.41
CA ALA A 17 24.97 46.70 -21.76
C ALA A 17 24.75 45.17 -21.95
N THR A 18 24.04 44.61 -20.97
CA THR A 18 22.88 43.71 -21.09
C THR A 18 22.53 43.17 -22.49
N VAL A 19 22.61 41.85 -22.64
CA VAL A 19 21.71 41.07 -23.51
C VAL A 19 21.21 39.86 -22.72
N THR A 20 19.94 39.92 -22.34
CA THR A 20 19.18 38.82 -21.76
C THR A 20 18.84 37.82 -22.86
N THR A 21 19.42 36.62 -22.84
CA THR A 21 18.99 35.54 -23.74
C THR A 21 17.94 34.69 -23.03
N THR A 22 16.68 35.00 -23.34
CA THR A 22 15.50 34.21 -22.98
C THR A 22 15.53 32.89 -23.76
N THR A 23 15.87 31.79 -23.10
CA THR A 23 15.66 30.44 -23.63
C THR A 23 14.17 30.13 -23.63
N HIS A 24 13.60 30.06 -24.83
CA HIS A 24 12.22 29.62 -25.09
C HIS A 24 12.02 28.16 -24.63
N HIS A 25 11.16 27.97 -23.64
CA HIS A 25 10.55 26.67 -23.34
C HIS A 25 9.55 26.32 -24.45
N HIS A 26 9.85 25.26 -25.21
CA HIS A 26 8.88 24.63 -26.07
C HIS A 26 7.95 23.76 -25.21
N HIS A 27 6.76 24.29 -24.94
CA HIS A 27 5.64 23.48 -24.49
C HIS A 27 5.17 22.62 -25.66
N CYS A 28 5.57 21.35 -25.66
CA CYS A 28 5.01 20.35 -26.56
C CYS A 28 3.71 19.83 -25.93
N THR A 29 2.58 20.42 -26.31
CA THR A 29 1.26 19.89 -25.99
C THR A 29 0.97 18.71 -26.91
N HIS A 30 1.26 17.49 -26.45
CA HIS A 30 0.73 16.29 -27.06
C HIS A 30 -0.77 16.17 -26.74
N SER A 31 -1.61 16.69 -27.64
CA SER A 31 -3.04 16.40 -27.68
C SER A 31 -3.24 14.97 -28.16
N PHE A 32 -3.58 14.07 -27.24
CA PHE A 32 -4.05 12.72 -27.60
C PHE A 32 -5.47 12.82 -28.16
N PRO A 33 -5.76 12.23 -29.34
CA PRO A 33 -7.14 12.11 -29.82
C PRO A 33 -7.85 11.06 -28.97
N PHE A 34 -8.92 11.46 -28.30
CA PHE A 34 -9.89 10.56 -27.67
C PHE A 34 -10.47 9.61 -28.73
N PRO A 35 -10.41 8.28 -28.55
CA PRO A 35 -11.27 7.39 -29.30
C PRO A 35 -12.68 7.47 -28.70
N SER A 36 -13.61 8.06 -29.45
CA SER A 36 -15.05 8.00 -29.16
C SER A 36 -15.51 6.53 -29.23
N SER A 37 -15.98 6.02 -28.10
CA SER A 37 -16.64 4.71 -28.06
C SER A 37 -18.00 4.80 -28.77
N PRO A 38 -18.33 3.92 -29.72
CA PRO A 38 -19.66 3.86 -30.29
C PRO A 38 -20.61 3.18 -29.27
N HIS A 39 -21.47 3.97 -28.63
CA HIS A 39 -22.66 3.46 -27.96
C HIS A 39 -23.69 3.02 -29.01
N HIS A 40 -23.62 1.77 -29.44
CA HIS A 40 -24.72 1.11 -30.14
C HIS A 40 -25.37 0.09 -29.20
N PHE A 41 -26.40 0.53 -28.48
CA PHE A 41 -27.32 -0.37 -27.79
C PHE A 41 -28.36 -0.86 -28.80
N PRO A 42 -28.49 -2.18 -29.04
CA PRO A 42 -29.69 -2.69 -29.70
C PRO A 42 -30.85 -2.68 -28.70
N LYS A 43 -31.90 -1.93 -29.07
CA LYS A 43 -33.26 -2.06 -28.54
C LYS A 43 -33.93 -3.31 -29.11
N LEU A 44 -35.05 -3.66 -28.47
CA LEU A 44 -36.11 -4.62 -28.84
C LEU A 44 -35.82 -6.05 -28.37
N ASN A 45 -36.75 -6.82 -27.77
CA ASN A 45 -38.16 -6.63 -27.49
C ASN A 45 -38.65 -7.70 -26.50
N THR A 46 -39.68 -7.36 -25.72
CA THR A 46 -40.51 -8.25 -24.92
C THR A 46 -41.06 -9.43 -25.73
N THR A 47 -40.85 -10.66 -25.25
CA THR A 47 -41.75 -11.79 -25.51
C THR A 47 -42.14 -12.40 -24.17
N VAL A 48 -43.42 -12.29 -23.88
CA VAL A 48 -44.14 -12.86 -22.74
C VAL A 48 -44.15 -14.39 -22.82
N ASN A 49 -43.99 -15.02 -21.66
CA ASN A 49 -44.50 -16.32 -21.19
C ASN A 49 -43.75 -16.58 -19.87
N GLY A 50 -44.30 -16.58 -18.67
CA GLY A 50 -45.64 -16.83 -18.20
C GLY A 50 -45.51 -17.79 -17.02
N VAL A 51 -45.16 -17.31 -15.81
CA VAL A 51 -45.25 -18.11 -14.57
C VAL A 51 -45.51 -17.20 -13.35
N SER A 52 -46.71 -17.36 -12.80
CA SER A 52 -47.18 -17.17 -11.41
C SER A 52 -46.44 -16.21 -10.48
N ARG A 53 -47.03 -15.03 -10.25
CA ARG A 53 -46.69 -14.16 -9.11
C ARG A 53 -47.80 -14.25 -8.06
N ARG A 54 -47.50 -14.94 -6.95
CA ARG A 54 -48.36 -15.01 -5.76
C ARG A 54 -48.49 -13.61 -5.14
N THR A 55 -49.73 -13.20 -4.92
CA THR A 55 -50.11 -12.06 -4.07
C THR A 55 -49.64 -12.29 -2.64
N ILE A 56 -48.88 -11.36 -2.08
CA ILE A 56 -48.65 -11.31 -0.62
C ILE A 56 -49.08 -9.93 -0.13
N THR A 57 -49.96 -9.99 0.84
CA THR A 57 -50.65 -8.96 1.61
C THR A 57 -49.68 -8.02 2.32
N SER A 58 -50.00 -6.73 2.27
CA SER A 58 -49.35 -5.68 3.06
C SER A 58 -49.70 -5.86 4.53
N VAL A 59 -48.69 -6.05 5.39
CA VAL A 59 -48.86 -5.97 6.85
C VAL A 59 -48.15 -4.70 7.32
N ARG A 60 -48.94 -3.85 7.95
CA ARG A 60 -48.54 -2.58 8.57
C ARG A 60 -48.07 -2.91 9.99
N THR A 61 -46.77 -2.81 10.26
CA THR A 61 -46.20 -3.02 11.60
C THR A 61 -46.05 -1.69 12.32
N ALA A 62 -46.56 -1.64 13.56
CA ALA A 62 -46.47 -0.50 14.47
C ALA A 62 -45.04 -0.32 15.00
N VAL A 63 -44.62 0.94 15.14
CA VAL A 63 -43.37 1.31 15.80
C VAL A 63 -43.60 1.31 17.32
N ALA A 64 -42.79 0.54 18.04
CA ALA A 64 -42.65 0.67 19.49
C ALA A 64 -41.29 1.31 19.75
N ASP A 65 -41.31 2.43 20.46
CA ASP A 65 -40.13 3.06 21.06
C ASP A 65 -39.41 2.05 21.95
N VAL A 66 -38.13 1.80 21.66
CA VAL A 66 -37.21 1.17 22.59
C VAL A 66 -36.01 2.09 22.74
N ASN A 67 -35.89 2.57 23.98
CA ASN A 67 -34.85 3.42 24.52
C ASN A 67 -33.45 3.07 24.00
N SER A 68 -32.69 4.12 23.71
CA SER A 68 -31.23 4.11 23.76
C SER A 68 -30.76 3.40 25.02
N SER A 69 -30.00 2.34 24.82
CA SER A 69 -28.89 2.00 25.70
C SER A 69 -27.74 1.66 24.78
N ASP A 70 -26.73 2.52 24.79
CA ASP A 70 -25.41 2.24 24.23
C ASP A 70 -24.95 0.90 24.80
N THR A 71 -25.08 -0.14 23.97
CA THR A 71 -24.52 -1.43 24.28
C THR A 71 -23.12 -1.37 23.71
N VAL A 72 -22.17 -1.08 24.59
CA VAL A 72 -20.76 -1.35 24.35
C VAL A 72 -20.66 -2.82 23.96
N GLU A 73 -20.49 -3.08 22.66
CA GLU A 73 -20.29 -4.40 22.12
C GLU A 73 -18.93 -4.91 22.62
N LYS A 74 -18.99 -5.64 23.72
CA LYS A 74 -17.90 -6.49 24.18
C LYS A 74 -17.85 -7.66 23.20
N GLU A 75 -17.07 -7.50 22.14
CA GLU A 75 -16.83 -8.54 21.14
C GLU A 75 -16.48 -9.85 21.84
N THR A 76 -17.32 -10.86 21.61
CA THR A 76 -17.07 -12.21 22.10
C THR A 76 -15.87 -12.76 21.32
N GLU A 77 -14.76 -12.96 22.02
CA GLU A 77 -13.50 -13.55 21.54
C GLU A 77 -13.75 -14.88 20.82
N SER A 78 -13.99 -14.80 19.51
CA SER A 78 -13.98 -15.94 18.62
C SER A 78 -12.63 -15.92 17.89
N ASN A 79 -11.87 -17.01 18.00
CA ASN A 79 -10.60 -17.14 17.30
C ASN A 79 -10.81 -16.91 15.81
N LYS A 80 -10.09 -15.95 15.23
CA LYS A 80 -10.12 -15.65 13.80
C LYS A 80 -8.94 -16.36 13.13
N THR A 81 -9.19 -16.95 11.97
CA THR A 81 -8.14 -17.56 11.14
C THR A 81 -7.47 -16.48 10.28
N TYR A 82 -6.15 -16.39 10.40
CA TYR A 82 -5.30 -15.54 9.58
C TYR A 82 -4.46 -16.41 8.64
N HIS A 83 -4.40 -15.98 7.39
CA HIS A 83 -3.58 -16.58 6.36
C HIS A 83 -2.41 -15.66 6.06
N PHE A 84 -1.23 -16.22 5.83
CA PHE A 84 -0.08 -15.40 5.51
C PHE A 84 0.85 -16.04 4.48
N VAL A 85 1.54 -15.17 3.74
CA VAL A 85 2.78 -15.53 3.05
C VAL A 85 3.94 -14.82 3.70
N VAL A 86 5.08 -15.50 3.83
CA VAL A 86 6.29 -14.97 4.47
C VAL A 86 7.53 -15.26 3.63
N ALA A 87 8.43 -14.28 3.56
CA ALA A 87 9.76 -14.43 2.99
C ALA A 87 10.76 -13.45 3.62
N ASN A 88 11.99 -13.45 3.11
CA ASN A 88 13.02 -12.48 3.51
C ASN A 88 12.59 -11.05 3.12
N ALA A 89 12.88 -10.08 3.99
CA ALA A 89 12.53 -8.67 3.80
C ALA A 89 13.14 -8.07 2.53
N LYS A 90 14.40 -8.38 2.21
CA LYS A 90 15.06 -7.92 0.97
C LYS A 90 14.29 -8.39 -0.26
N PHE A 91 13.86 -9.65 -0.27
CA PHE A 91 13.06 -10.16 -1.37
C PHE A 91 11.70 -9.44 -1.47
N MET A 92 10.93 -9.40 -0.37
CA MET A 92 9.56 -8.88 -0.40
C MET A 92 9.48 -7.36 -0.60
N LEU A 93 10.45 -6.59 -0.07
CA LEU A 93 10.35 -5.13 -0.01
C LEU A 93 11.25 -4.40 -1.02
N ASP A 94 12.33 -5.05 -1.48
CA ASP A 94 13.34 -4.41 -2.36
C ASP A 94 13.48 -5.08 -3.74
N GLU A 95 13.46 -6.41 -3.82
CA GLU A 95 13.64 -7.13 -5.10
C GLU A 95 12.34 -7.39 -5.86
N GLU A 96 11.22 -7.64 -5.17
CA GLU A 96 9.95 -7.98 -5.82
C GLU A 96 9.16 -6.73 -6.22
N GLU A 97 9.41 -6.24 -7.43
CA GLU A 97 8.80 -5.02 -7.96
C GLU A 97 7.27 -5.12 -8.10
N HIS A 98 6.72 -6.29 -8.42
CA HIS A 98 5.27 -6.43 -8.63
C HIS A 98 4.46 -6.43 -7.34
N PHE A 99 5.09 -6.78 -6.22
CA PHE A 99 4.40 -6.93 -4.95
C PHE A 99 3.83 -5.61 -4.48
N GLN A 100 4.60 -4.54 -4.59
CA GLN A 100 4.18 -3.19 -4.24
C GLN A 100 2.91 -2.78 -4.99
N GLU A 101 2.90 -2.89 -6.31
CA GLU A 101 1.73 -2.50 -7.12
C GLU A 101 0.48 -3.32 -6.76
N GLN A 102 0.64 -4.63 -6.49
CA GLN A 102 -0.48 -5.45 -6.03
C GLN A 102 -1.08 -4.95 -4.70
N LEU A 103 -0.25 -4.49 -3.76
CA LEU A 103 -0.72 -3.93 -2.50
C LEU A 103 -1.40 -2.57 -2.67
N PHE A 104 -0.81 -1.66 -3.44
CA PHE A 104 -1.39 -0.34 -3.67
C PHE A 104 -2.72 -0.42 -4.44
N GLU A 105 -2.80 -1.24 -5.49
CA GLU A 105 -4.05 -1.43 -6.22
C GLU A 105 -5.10 -2.14 -5.37
N ARG A 106 -4.72 -3.07 -4.49
CA ARG A 106 -5.66 -3.63 -3.52
C ARG A 106 -6.14 -2.59 -2.51
N ALA A 107 -5.27 -1.77 -1.96
CA ALA A 107 -5.69 -0.71 -1.04
C ALA A 107 -6.61 0.30 -1.73
N ARG A 108 -6.32 0.65 -2.98
CA ARG A 108 -7.19 1.49 -3.81
C ARG A 108 -8.55 0.84 -4.02
N LEU A 109 -8.61 -0.44 -4.38
CA LEU A 109 -9.85 -1.19 -4.54
C LEU A 109 -10.72 -1.14 -3.27
N PHE A 110 -10.12 -1.31 -2.10
CA PHE A 110 -10.82 -1.28 -0.83
C PHE A 110 -11.38 0.11 -0.54
N LYS A 111 -10.59 1.16 -0.78
CA LYS A 111 -11.03 2.55 -0.65
C LYS A 111 -12.18 2.89 -1.59
N GLU A 112 -12.05 2.54 -2.88
CA GLU A 112 -13.08 2.83 -3.90
C GLU A 112 -14.39 2.06 -3.64
N ARG A 113 -14.32 0.88 -3.03
CA ARG A 113 -15.48 0.05 -2.70
C ARG A 113 -16.02 0.23 -1.29
N ASN A 114 -15.45 1.14 -0.49
CA ASN A 114 -15.78 1.31 0.93
C ASN A 114 -15.70 0.00 1.72
N MET A 115 -14.67 -0.81 1.44
CA MET A 115 -14.38 -2.05 2.16
C MET A 115 -13.37 -1.79 3.26
N GLU A 116 -13.55 -2.44 4.41
CA GLU A 116 -12.57 -2.42 5.49
C GLU A 116 -11.33 -3.23 5.10
N GLN A 117 -10.15 -2.66 5.33
CA GLN A 117 -8.87 -3.31 5.00
C GLN A 117 -8.69 -4.59 5.81
N ASP A 118 -8.44 -5.69 5.10
CA ASP A 118 -8.32 -7.03 5.67
C ASP A 118 -6.89 -7.61 5.59
N PHE A 119 -5.89 -6.75 5.34
CA PHE A 119 -4.52 -7.18 5.08
C PHE A 119 -3.48 -6.18 5.58
N TRP A 120 -2.33 -6.71 6.01
CA TRP A 120 -1.22 -5.93 6.59
C TRP A 120 0.13 -6.57 6.28
N LEU A 121 1.18 -5.75 6.28
CA LEU A 121 2.56 -6.20 6.30
C LEU A 121 3.07 -6.20 7.74
N VAL A 122 3.68 -7.31 8.16
CA VAL A 122 4.27 -7.47 9.49
C VAL A 122 5.75 -7.77 9.33
N ILE A 123 6.60 -6.83 9.76
CA ILE A 123 8.05 -7.00 9.81
C ILE A 123 8.39 -7.81 11.06
N GLU A 124 9.22 -8.84 10.91
CA GLU A 124 9.59 -9.76 12.00
C GLU A 124 8.38 -10.22 12.85
N PRO A 125 7.41 -10.95 12.26
CA PRO A 125 6.20 -11.35 12.96
C PRO A 125 6.52 -12.29 14.14
N LYS A 126 5.98 -11.99 15.32
CA LYS A 126 6.14 -12.81 16.54
C LYS A 126 5.50 -14.19 16.41
N PHE A 127 4.40 -14.31 15.67
CA PHE A 127 3.73 -15.58 15.46
C PHE A 127 4.60 -16.61 14.73
N LEU A 128 5.69 -16.21 14.07
CA LEU A 128 6.62 -17.14 13.41
C LEU A 128 7.28 -18.12 14.38
N ASP A 129 7.34 -17.79 15.68
CA ASP A 129 7.89 -18.69 16.70
C ASP A 129 7.05 -19.98 16.83
N LYS A 130 5.77 -19.93 16.47
CA LYS A 130 4.86 -21.09 16.39
C LYS A 130 5.20 -22.02 15.20
N PHE A 131 6.03 -21.57 14.25
CA PHE A 131 6.32 -22.25 12.98
C PHE A 131 7.82 -22.54 12.76
N PRO A 132 8.44 -23.44 13.55
CA PRO A 132 9.88 -23.71 13.48
C PRO A 132 10.35 -24.26 12.12
N ASN A 133 9.47 -24.93 11.37
CA ASN A 133 9.79 -25.44 10.03
C ASN A 133 9.94 -24.32 8.99
N ILE A 134 9.19 -23.23 9.16
CA ILE A 134 9.24 -22.05 8.31
C ILE A 134 10.49 -21.24 8.67
N THR A 135 10.72 -20.99 9.97
CA THR A 135 11.84 -20.15 10.42
C THR A 135 13.21 -20.72 10.06
N LYS A 136 13.39 -22.04 10.06
CA LYS A 136 14.63 -22.71 9.60
C LYS A 136 14.97 -22.44 8.13
N ARG A 137 13.97 -22.16 7.29
CA ARG A 137 14.11 -21.93 5.85
C ARG A 137 14.19 -20.45 5.49
N LEU A 138 13.81 -19.57 6.41
CA LEU A 138 13.78 -18.13 6.21
C LEU A 138 15.10 -17.48 6.61
N LYS A 139 15.63 -16.64 5.72
CA LYS A 139 16.67 -15.69 6.08
C LYS A 139 16.01 -14.47 6.73
N ARG A 140 16.49 -14.07 7.90
CA ARG A 140 16.06 -12.86 8.62
C ARG A 140 16.81 -11.60 8.10
N PRO A 141 16.23 -10.40 8.13
CA PRO A 141 14.86 -10.12 8.59
C PRO A 141 13.79 -10.69 7.65
N ALA A 142 12.65 -11.10 8.21
CA ALA A 142 11.51 -11.68 7.52
C ALA A 142 10.31 -10.73 7.54
N VAL A 143 9.51 -10.76 6.49
CA VAL A 143 8.28 -9.99 6.36
C VAL A 143 7.16 -10.95 5.99
N ALA A 144 6.01 -10.78 6.64
CA ALA A 144 4.81 -11.51 6.29
C ALA A 144 3.74 -10.56 5.75
N LEU A 145 3.06 -10.98 4.68
CA LEU A 145 1.76 -10.44 4.30
C LEU A 145 0.70 -11.28 4.99
N VAL A 146 -0.08 -10.66 5.89
CA VAL A 146 -1.11 -11.31 6.70
C VAL A 146 -2.47 -10.80 6.24
N SER A 147 -3.45 -11.70 6.07
CA SER A 147 -4.83 -11.34 5.76
C SER A 147 -5.82 -12.39 6.28
N THR A 148 -7.05 -11.98 6.56
CA THR A 148 -8.17 -12.91 6.82
C THR A 148 -8.68 -13.57 5.53
N ASN A 149 -8.31 -13.06 4.36
CA ASN A 149 -8.72 -13.60 3.06
C ASN A 149 -7.74 -14.67 2.55
N GLY A 150 -8.01 -15.93 2.89
CA GLY A 150 -7.17 -17.05 2.46
C GLY A 150 -7.09 -17.27 0.95
N THR A 151 -8.12 -16.92 0.19
CA THR A 151 -8.10 -17.01 -1.28
C THR A 151 -7.10 -16.03 -1.88
N TRP A 152 -7.09 -14.80 -1.38
CA TRP A 152 -6.13 -13.80 -1.83
C TRP A 152 -4.70 -14.16 -1.43
N ILE A 153 -4.48 -14.67 -0.21
CA ILE A 153 -3.15 -15.13 0.21
C ILE A 153 -2.65 -16.31 -0.65
N LYS A 154 -3.51 -17.25 -1.05
CA LYS A 154 -3.16 -18.30 -2.02
C LYS A 154 -2.80 -17.73 -3.39
N PHE A 155 -3.54 -16.73 -3.87
CA PHE A 155 -3.18 -16.01 -5.09
C PHE A 155 -1.78 -15.36 -4.97
N MET A 156 -1.49 -14.71 -3.84
CA MET A 156 -0.17 -14.14 -3.58
C MET A 156 0.92 -15.21 -3.53
N LYS A 157 0.65 -16.40 -2.99
CA LYS A 157 1.60 -17.53 -3.04
C LYS A 157 1.93 -17.98 -4.47
N LEU A 158 0.96 -17.93 -5.39
CA LEU A 158 1.18 -18.26 -6.80
C LEU A 158 1.93 -17.16 -7.56
N ARG A 159 1.76 -15.89 -7.14
CA ARG A 159 2.44 -14.75 -7.77
C ARG A 159 3.87 -14.57 -7.27
N LEU A 160 4.11 -14.92 -6.02
CA LEU A 160 5.38 -14.77 -5.33
C LEU A 160 6.04 -16.15 -5.17
N ASP A 161 6.88 -16.55 -6.11
CA ASP A 161 7.45 -17.89 -6.14
C ASP A 161 8.26 -18.23 -4.87
N ARG A 162 9.05 -17.25 -4.38
CA ARG A 162 10.02 -17.41 -3.29
C ARG A 162 9.44 -17.18 -1.88
N VAL A 163 8.14 -17.42 -1.68
CA VAL A 163 7.47 -17.29 -0.35
C VAL A 163 6.98 -18.61 0.22
N LEU A 164 6.82 -18.65 1.54
CA LEU A 164 6.18 -19.74 2.27
C LEU A 164 4.75 -19.34 2.63
N LEU A 165 3.80 -20.26 2.50
CA LEU A 165 2.38 -20.06 2.80
C LEU A 165 2.03 -20.87 4.05
N GLU A 166 1.31 -20.26 4.98
CA GLU A 166 0.69 -20.97 6.10
C GLU A 166 -0.51 -20.19 6.67
N SER A 167 -1.19 -20.76 7.66
CA SER A 167 -2.27 -20.13 8.40
C SER A 167 -2.20 -20.40 9.90
N PHE A 168 -2.79 -19.51 10.69
CA PHE A 168 -2.86 -19.66 12.14
C PHE A 168 -4.14 -19.03 12.69
N GLU A 169 -4.51 -19.42 13.90
CA GLU A 169 -5.59 -18.80 14.66
C GLU A 169 -5.02 -17.82 15.69
N ALA A 170 -5.70 -16.69 15.86
CA ALA A 170 -5.38 -15.70 16.88
C ALA A 170 -6.67 -15.16 17.52
N ALA A 171 -6.58 -14.79 18.80
CA ALA A 171 -7.72 -14.27 19.54
C ALA A 171 -8.00 -12.80 19.19
N SER A 172 -6.95 -12.04 18.81
CA SER A 172 -7.05 -10.63 18.45
C SER A 172 -6.19 -10.27 17.23
N ILE A 173 -6.56 -9.17 16.58
CA ILE A 173 -5.77 -8.59 15.49
C ILE A 173 -4.39 -8.14 15.98
N GLU A 174 -4.29 -7.66 17.22
CA GLU A 174 -3.03 -7.23 17.83
C GLU A 174 -2.07 -8.40 18.01
N GLU A 175 -2.57 -9.58 18.42
CA GLU A 175 -1.75 -10.80 18.51
C GLU A 175 -1.28 -11.23 17.11
N ALA A 176 -2.18 -11.20 16.12
CA ALA A 176 -1.87 -11.62 14.75
C ALA A 176 -0.85 -10.71 14.06
N LEU A 177 -0.84 -9.42 14.38
CA LEU A 177 0.02 -8.42 13.75
C LEU A 177 1.24 -8.02 14.61
N ALA A 178 1.47 -8.71 15.74
CA ALA A 178 2.58 -8.42 16.63
C ALA A 178 3.94 -8.62 15.94
N SER A 179 4.79 -7.60 16.01
CA SER A 179 6.13 -7.56 15.39
C SER A 179 7.25 -7.45 16.44
N ASN A 180 8.45 -7.90 16.06
CA ASN A 180 9.68 -7.61 16.78
C ASN A 180 10.40 -6.40 16.14
N PRO A 181 11.17 -5.63 16.92
CA PRO A 181 11.95 -4.53 16.37
C PRO A 181 13.00 -5.09 15.40
N ALA A 182 13.06 -4.51 14.20
CA ALA A 182 14.00 -4.89 13.16
C ALA A 182 14.52 -3.64 12.46
N ASN A 183 15.84 -3.60 12.20
CA ASN A 183 16.41 -2.59 11.32
C ASN A 183 16.42 -3.14 9.89
N LEU A 184 15.81 -2.41 8.95
CA LEU A 184 15.79 -2.76 7.54
C LEU A 184 16.73 -1.80 6.81
N GLU A 185 17.79 -2.33 6.22
CA GLU A 185 18.70 -1.57 5.38
C GLU A 185 18.85 -2.29 4.05
N PHE A 186 18.53 -1.59 2.96
CA PHE A 186 18.61 -2.10 1.60
C PHE A 186 19.61 -1.28 0.80
N GLU A 187 20.56 -1.95 0.18
CA GLU A 187 21.56 -1.31 -0.69
C GLU A 187 20.89 -0.82 -1.97
N LYS A 188 21.11 0.45 -2.31
CA LYS A 188 20.67 0.98 -3.61
C LYS A 188 21.68 0.51 -4.67
N PRO A 189 21.21 -0.04 -5.81
CA PRO A 189 22.12 -0.45 -6.88
C PRO A 189 22.81 0.78 -7.48
N ASP A 190 24.11 0.65 -7.77
CA ASP A 190 24.91 1.72 -8.39
C ASP A 190 24.34 2.15 -9.75
N LYS A 191 23.78 1.18 -10.49
CA LYS A 191 23.15 1.40 -11.79
C LYS A 191 21.80 0.73 -11.83
N TRP A 192 20.75 1.55 -11.85
CA TRP A 192 19.40 1.10 -12.11
C TRP A 192 19.19 0.91 -13.62
N VAL A 193 18.67 -0.26 -14.01
CA VAL A 193 18.55 -0.66 -15.43
C VAL A 193 17.12 -0.58 -15.97
N ALA A 194 16.12 -0.51 -15.08
CA ALA A 194 14.72 -0.45 -15.50
C ALA A 194 14.38 0.96 -16.05
N PRO A 195 13.43 1.06 -17.01
CA PRO A 195 13.07 2.33 -17.65
C PRO A 195 12.22 3.25 -16.75
N TYR A 196 11.79 2.77 -15.59
CA TYR A 196 11.04 3.49 -14.55
C TYR A 196 11.90 3.65 -13.30
N PRO A 197 11.68 4.63 -12.41
CA PRO A 197 12.46 4.75 -11.18
C PRO A 197 12.24 3.56 -10.23
N LYS A 198 13.28 3.19 -9.48
CA LYS A 198 13.12 2.25 -8.35
C LYS A 198 12.24 2.90 -7.29
N TYR A 199 11.40 2.10 -6.63
CA TYR A 199 10.57 2.59 -5.54
C TYR A 199 11.37 3.13 -4.37
N GLU A 200 10.77 4.10 -3.68
CA GLU A 200 11.36 4.71 -2.50
C GLU A 200 11.37 3.73 -1.32
N TYR A 201 12.42 3.86 -0.50
CA TYR A 201 12.51 3.15 0.76
C TYR A 201 11.34 3.56 1.67
N GLY A 202 10.72 2.59 2.35
CA GLY A 202 9.59 2.84 3.25
C GLY A 202 8.21 2.87 2.57
N TRP A 203 8.10 2.52 1.29
CA TRP A 203 6.79 2.43 0.61
C TRP A 203 5.79 1.52 1.35
N TRP A 204 6.31 0.52 2.08
CA TRP A 204 5.52 -0.45 2.85
C TRP A 204 4.92 0.12 4.14
N ASP A 205 5.35 1.29 4.61
CA ASP A 205 4.95 1.85 5.92
C ASP A 205 3.43 2.06 6.00
N THR A 206 2.77 2.32 4.87
CA THR A 206 1.30 2.47 4.79
C THR A 206 0.54 1.18 5.10
N PHE A 207 1.20 0.03 4.99
CA PHE A 207 0.60 -1.29 5.21
C PHE A 207 0.99 -1.92 6.55
N LEU A 208 1.84 -1.24 7.33
CA LEU A 208 2.18 -1.70 8.68
C LEU A 208 0.94 -1.59 9.59
N PRO A 209 0.82 -2.47 10.60
CA PRO A 209 -0.24 -2.34 11.59
C PRO A 209 -0.16 -0.95 12.25
N PRO A 210 -1.32 -0.33 12.57
CA PRO A 210 -1.33 0.91 13.32
C PRO A 210 -0.60 0.67 14.64
N THR A 211 0.42 1.48 14.92
CA THR A 211 1.12 1.43 16.19
C THR A 211 0.18 1.99 17.26
N THR A 212 -0.36 1.13 18.11
CA THR A 212 -1.06 1.57 19.33
C THR A 212 -0.02 2.22 20.24
N GLN A 213 0.18 3.53 20.11
CA GLN A 213 0.99 4.28 21.06
C GLN A 213 0.28 4.23 22.42
N THR A 214 0.75 3.36 23.32
CA THR A 214 0.41 3.44 24.73
C THR A 214 0.87 4.82 25.22
N GLN A 215 -0.06 5.76 25.37
CA GLN A 215 0.19 7.02 26.05
C GLN A 215 0.56 6.70 27.50
N THR A 216 1.86 6.62 27.79
CA THR A 216 2.34 6.69 29.17
C THR A 216 2.09 8.12 29.66
N GLN A 217 0.92 8.33 30.25
CA GLN A 217 0.66 9.51 31.08
C GLN A 217 1.63 9.48 32.25
N GLN A 218 2.55 10.45 32.25
CA GLN A 218 3.37 10.76 33.40
C GLN A 218 2.43 11.30 34.50
N VAL A 219 2.46 10.62 35.65
CA VAL A 219 1.89 11.08 36.92
C VAL A 219 2.91 12.01 37.58
#